data_AF-A0A7J9TFT9-F1
#
_entry.id   AF-A0A7J9TFT9-F1
#
_cell.length_a   1.000
_cell.length_b   1.000
_cell.length_c   1.000
_cell.angle_alpha   90.00
_cell.angle_beta   90.00
_cell.angle_gamma   90.00
#
_symmetry.space_group_name_H-M   'P 1'
#
loop_
_entity.id
_entity.type
_entity.pdbx_description
1 polymer ?
#
loop_
_entity_poly.entity_id
_entity_poly.type
_entity_poly.pdbx_seq_one_letter_code
_entity_poly.pdbx_strand_id
1 'polypeptide(L)' 'MLFIDQEILERGWITFAKNADKKLSFTDCSIIELMKNKGIDHLASFDGGFDGIVSRIRY' A
#
# COMPACT_ATOMS: atom_id res chain seq x y z
N MET A 1 14.51 4.05 8.45
CA MET A 1 13.65 2.84 8.57
C MET A 1 12.25 3.32 8.90
N LEU A 2 11.24 2.87 8.16
CA LEU A 2 9.83 3.19 8.41
C LEU A 2 9.17 1.97 9.06
N PHE A 3 8.24 2.22 9.98
CA PHE A 3 7.51 1.18 10.68
C PHE A 3 6.01 1.37 10.47
N ILE A 4 5.28 0.27 10.48
CA ILE A 4 3.82 0.27 10.54
C ILE A 4 3.44 0.39 12.02
N ASP A 5 2.93 1.55 12.41
CA ASP A 5 2.30 1.74 13.72
C ASP A 5 0.85 1.22 13.72
N GLN A 6 0.21 1.26 14.88
CA GLN A 6 -1.16 0.77 15.04
C GLN A 6 -2.16 1.50 14.13
N GLU A 7 -1.98 2.81 13.92
CA GLU A 7 -2.90 3.61 13.12
C GLU A 7 -2.81 3.22 11.64
N ILE A 8 -1.60 3.00 11.12
CA ILE A 8 -1.37 2.51 9.75
C ILE A 8 -1.85 1.06 9.61
N LEU A 9 -1.68 0.23 10.64
CA LEU A 9 -2.14 -1.15 10.64
C LEU A 9 -3.68 -1.22 10.51
N GLU A 10 -4.39 -0.44 11.32
CA GLU A 10 -5.86 -0.36 11.30
C GLU A 10 -6.38 0.18 9.97
N ARG A 11 -5.77 1.24 9.44
CA ARG A 11 -6.09 1.74 8.10
C ARG A 11 -5.83 0.71 7.01
N GLY A 12 -4.69 0.01 7.10
CA GLY A 12 -4.35 -1.07 6.18
C GLY A 12 -5.42 -2.17 6.18
N TRP A 13 -5.98 -2.49 7.35
CA TRP A 13 -7.05 -3.49 7.48
C TRP A 13 -8.35 -3.03 6.85
N ILE A 14 -8.73 -1.76 7.05
CA ILE A 14 -9.90 -1.16 6.39
C ILE A 14 -9.72 -1.16 4.87
N THR A 15 -8.54 -0.79 4.38
CA THR A 15 -8.23 -0.78 2.94
C THR A 15 -8.24 -2.20 2.37
N PHE A 16 -7.69 -3.18 3.08
CA PHE A 16 -7.71 -4.58 2.68
C PHE A 16 -9.14 -5.12 2.58
N ALA A 17 -9.96 -4.89 3.61
CA ALA A 17 -11.36 -5.31 3.61
C ALA A 17 -12.18 -4.67 2.47
N LYS A 18 -11.94 -3.39 2.17
CA LYS A 18 -12.60 -2.66 1.07
C LYS A 18 -12.19 -3.14 -0.33
N ASN A 19 -11.03 -3.79 -0.45
CA ASN A 19 -10.50 -4.29 -1.72
C ASN A 19 -10.42 -5.84 -1.71
N ALA A 20 -11.26 -6.51 -0.93
CA ALA A 20 -11.27 -7.97 -0.83
C ALA A 20 -11.58 -8.68 -2.17
N ASP A 21 -12.21 -7.97 -3.10
CA ASP A 21 -12.49 -8.38 -4.47
C ASP A 21 -11.30 -8.17 -5.42
N LYS A 22 -10.28 -7.42 -5.00
CA LYS A 22 -9.04 -7.19 -5.74
C LYS A 22 -7.94 -8.12 -5.25
N LYS A 23 -6.94 -8.38 -6.10
CA LYS A 23 -5.79 -9.23 -5.80
C LYS A 23 -4.73 -8.54 -4.90
N LEU A 24 -5.11 -7.60 -4.05
CA LEU A 24 -4.18 -6.92 -3.14
C LEU A 24 -4.01 -7.73 -1.86
N SER A 25 -2.77 -7.94 -1.44
CA SER A 25 -2.48 -8.51 -0.14
C SER A 25 -2.66 -7.47 0.97
N PHE A 26 -2.74 -7.93 2.21
CA PHE A 26 -2.73 -7.02 3.36
C PHE A 26 -1.45 -6.17 3.40
N THR A 27 -0.29 -6.76 3.07
CA THR A 27 0.98 -6.05 3.03
C THR A 27 0.96 -4.90 2.01
N ASP A 28 0.36 -5.11 0.84
CA ASP A 28 0.21 -4.05 -0.17
C ASP A 28 -0.63 -2.90 0.36
N CYS A 29 -1.73 -3.22 1.04
CA CYS A 29 -2.60 -2.22 1.67
C CYS A 29 -1.88 -1.44 2.77
N SER A 30 -1.08 -2.10 3.61
CA SER A 30 -0.26 -1.42 4.62
C SER A 30 0.80 -0.51 3.99
N ILE A 31 1.44 -0.92 2.89
CA ILE A 31 2.40 -0.09 2.14
C ILE A 31 1.70 1.16 1.58
N ILE A 32 0.54 1.00 0.97
CA ILE A 32 -0.24 2.12 0.41
C ILE A 32 -0.59 3.14 1.51
N GLU A 33 -1.07 2.69 2.67
CA GLU A 33 -1.41 3.59 3.77
C GLU A 33 -0.18 4.25 4.41
N LEU A 34 0.95 3.53 4.49
CA LEU A 34 2.22 4.10 4.93
C LEU A 34 2.70 5.20 3.97
N MET A 35 2.63 4.95 2.66
CA MET A 35 2.99 5.93 1.64
C MET A 35 2.15 7.20 1.75
N LYS A 36 0.82 7.06 1.88
CA LYS A 36 -0.09 8.20 2.10
C LYS A 36 0.26 8.97 3.37
N ASN A 37 0.49 8.28 4.49
CA ASN A 37 0.82 8.91 5.76
C ASN A 37 2.15 9.70 5.72
N LYS A 38 3.12 9.22 4.94
CA LYS A 38 4.46 9.83 4.84
C LYS A 38 4.64 10.75 3.63
N GLY A 39 3.62 10.94 2.80
CA GLY A 39 3.72 11.73 1.57
C GLY A 39 4.72 11.16 0.57
N ILE A 40 4.78 9.83 0.46
CA ILE A 40 5.66 9.14 -0.50
C ILE A 40 4.88 8.88 -1.77
N ASP A 41 5.28 9.51 -2.86
CA ASP A 41 4.51 9.50 -4.11
C ASP A 41 4.78 8.28 -4.99
N HIS A 42 5.96 7.66 -4.84
CA HIS A 42 6.43 6.61 -5.76
C HIS A 42 6.81 5.32 -5.04
N LEU A 43 6.46 4.18 -5.65
CA LEU A 43 6.81 2.85 -5.19
C LEU A 43 7.74 2.15 -6.21
N ALA A 44 8.88 1.64 -5.75
CA ALA A 44 9.69 0.72 -6.53
C ALA A 44 9.25 -0.73 -6.21
N SER A 45 8.63 -1.40 -7.18
CA SER A 45 8.16 -2.79 -7.02
C SER A 45 8.07 -3.49 -8.37
N PHE A 46 8.41 -4.77 -8.40
CA PHE A 46 8.16 -5.63 -9.58
C PHE A 46 6.70 -6.08 -9.67
N ASP A 47 5.94 -5.98 -8.58
CA ASP A 47 4.56 -6.41 -8.53
C ASP A 47 3.61 -5.46 -9.28
N GLY A 48 2.96 -6.00 -10.32
CA GLY A 48 1.95 -5.30 -11.12
C GLY A 48 0.63 -5.07 -10.39
N GLY A 49 0.41 -5.71 -9.24
CA GLY A 49 -0.78 -5.50 -8.41
C GLY A 49 -0.98 -4.05 -7.96
N PHE A 50 0.09 -3.25 -7.93
CA PHE A 50 0.07 -1.83 -7.59
C PHE A 50 -0.30 -0.88 -8.74
N ASP A 51 -0.33 -1.38 -9.98
CA ASP A 51 -0.59 -0.55 -11.15
C ASP A 51 -2.00 0.07 -11.08
N GLY A 52 -2.07 1.39 -11.27
CA GLY A 52 -3.32 2.15 -11.17
C GLY A 52 -3.73 2.49 -9.72
N ILE A 53 -2.97 2.08 -8.71
CA ILE A 53 -3.21 2.41 -7.29
C ILE A 53 -2.16 3.37 -6.76
N VAL A 54 -0.88 3.13 -7.09
CA VAL A 54 0.24 4.02 -6.76
C VAL A 54 1.14 4.23 -7.98
N SER A 55 1.88 5.33 -8.00
CA SER A 55 2.82 5.63 -9.09
C SER A 55 4.07 4.76 -8.98
N ARG A 56 4.10 3.66 -9.74
CA ARG A 56 5.19 2.68 -9.70
C ARG A 56 6.36 3.09 -10.59
N ILE A 57 7.58 3.10 -10.04
CA ILE A 57 8.82 3.26 -10.82
C ILE A 57 9.22 1.89 -11.36
N ARG A 58 9.50 1.83 -12.67
CA ARG A 58 10.01 0.65 -13.38
C ARG A 58 11.42 0.95 -13.89
N TYR A 59 12.32 0.00 -13.76
CA TYR A 59 13.68 0.04 -14.34
C TYR A 59 13.73 -0.86 -15.59
#